data_AF-A0A519HHV3-F1
#
_entry.id   AF-A0A519HHV3-F1
#
_cell.length_a   1.000
_cell.length_b   1.000
_cell.length_c   1.000
_cell.angle_alpha   90.00
_cell.angle_beta   90.00
_cell.angle_gamma   90.00
#
_symmetry.space_group_name_H-M   'P 1'
#
loop_
_entity.id
_entity.type
_entity.pdbx_description
1 polymer ?
#
loop_
_entity_poly.entity_id
_entity_poly.type
_entity_poly.pdbx_seq_one_letter_code
_entity_poly.pdbx_strand_id
1 'polypeptide(L)'
;MADTPITLRLTITDPVPGVRYSLQQDDMPFEPVTASDAPLSFDVPIRLSEDGRFLGPFVRREGPTRRFVYIRIGTSAGDHASEWSRRAKIDIQDIPAALLDQARAGKVLEVGLPGRGKDGSPACATVRPTINWRVV
;
A
#
# COMPACT_ATOMS: atom_id res chain seq x y z
N MET A 1 -7.87 25.36 7.32
CA MET A 1 -7.18 24.70 6.19
C MET A 1 -7.74 23.31 6.07
N ALA A 2 -8.25 22.94 4.89
CA ALA A 2 -8.95 21.67 4.68
C ALA A 2 -8.00 20.66 4.03
N ASP A 3 -7.88 19.48 4.63
CA ASP A 3 -7.15 18.38 4.00
C ASP A 3 -7.93 17.87 2.78
N THR A 4 -7.23 17.49 1.71
CA THR A 4 -7.85 16.95 0.49
C THR A 4 -7.88 15.43 0.54
N PRO A 5 -9.04 14.77 0.39
CA PRO A 5 -9.09 13.32 0.24
C PRO A 5 -8.48 12.90 -1.10
N ILE A 6 -7.60 11.91 -1.07
CA ILE A 6 -6.99 11.31 -2.27
C ILE A 6 -6.99 9.78 -2.14
N THR A 7 -6.85 9.09 -3.27
CA THR A 7 -6.80 7.63 -3.33
C THR A 7 -5.49 7.16 -3.95
N LEU A 8 -4.79 6.28 -3.25
CA LEU A 8 -3.63 5.57 -3.78
C LEU A 8 -4.02 4.12 -4.10
N ARG A 9 -3.75 3.64 -5.31
CA ARG A 9 -3.94 2.24 -5.70
C ARG A 9 -2.61 1.49 -5.60
N LEU A 10 -2.58 0.45 -4.78
CA LEU A 10 -1.44 -0.45 -4.65
C LEU A 10 -1.75 -1.74 -5.40
N THR A 11 -1.05 -2.00 -6.51
CA THR A 11 -1.26 -3.21 -7.32
C THR A 11 -0.09 -4.16 -7.15
N ILE A 12 -0.34 -5.29 -6.50
CA ILE A 12 0.58 -6.42 -6.43
C ILE A 12 0.50 -7.18 -7.76
N THR A 13 1.56 -7.16 -8.57
CA THR A 13 1.54 -7.67 -9.95
C THR A 13 1.61 -9.18 -10.04
N ASP A 14 2.26 -9.84 -9.09
CA ASP A 14 2.46 -11.29 -9.02
C ASP A 14 2.31 -11.76 -7.57
N PRO A 15 1.09 -11.76 -7.00
CA PRO A 15 0.89 -12.22 -5.63
C PRO A 15 1.16 -13.74 -5.50
N VAL A 16 1.28 -14.22 -4.27
CA VAL A 16 1.34 -15.67 -4.00
C VAL A 16 -0.11 -16.17 -3.87
N PRO A 17 -0.58 -17.08 -4.74
CA PRO A 17 -1.95 -17.58 -4.69
C PRO A 17 -2.25 -18.26 -3.36
N GLY A 18 -3.49 -18.13 -2.89
CA GLY A 18 -3.94 -18.68 -1.60
C GLY A 18 -3.48 -17.87 -0.39
N VAL A 19 -2.58 -16.89 -0.54
CA VAL A 19 -2.15 -16.03 0.57
C VAL A 19 -3.13 -14.89 0.79
N ARG A 20 -3.47 -14.63 2.05
CA ARG A 20 -4.29 -13.48 2.44
C ARG A 20 -3.44 -12.22 2.54
N TYR A 21 -3.89 -11.16 1.88
CA TYR A 21 -3.32 -9.82 1.92
C TYR A 21 -4.37 -8.84 2.42
N SER A 22 -3.98 -7.78 3.13
CA SER A 22 -4.92 -6.74 3.54
C SER A 22 -4.21 -5.39 3.63
N LEU A 23 -4.97 -4.30 3.59
CA LEU A 23 -4.45 -3.03 4.09
C LEU A 23 -4.28 -3.09 5.62
N GLN A 24 -3.55 -2.13 6.16
CA GLN A 24 -3.53 -1.85 7.58
C GLN A 24 -4.27 -0.54 7.84
N GLN A 25 -5.43 -0.61 8.50
CA GLN A 25 -6.12 0.56 9.04
C GLN A 25 -5.89 0.58 10.55
N ASP A 26 -5.23 1.64 11.03
CA ASP A 26 -4.70 1.67 12.39
C ASP A 26 -3.87 0.39 12.62
N ASP A 27 -4.08 -0.35 13.70
CA ASP A 27 -3.31 -1.58 13.95
C ASP A 27 -4.04 -2.87 13.56
N MET A 28 -5.13 -2.76 12.79
CA MET A 28 -5.95 -3.88 12.36
C MET A 28 -5.83 -4.16 10.85
N PRO A 29 -6.00 -5.42 10.41
CA PRO A 29 -6.19 -5.72 9.00
C PRO A 29 -7.50 -5.08 8.50
N PHE A 30 -7.46 -4.50 7.30
CA PHE A 30 -8.60 -3.87 6.65
C PHE A 30 -8.78 -4.45 5.25
N GLU A 31 -10.01 -4.84 4.91
CA GLU A 31 -10.40 -5.46 3.64
C GLU A 31 -9.45 -6.58 3.19
N PRO A 32 -9.33 -7.68 3.96
CA PRO A 32 -8.49 -8.79 3.57
C PRO A 32 -9.02 -9.49 2.32
N VAL A 33 -8.11 -9.78 1.38
CA VAL A 33 -8.37 -10.51 0.14
C VAL A 33 -7.41 -11.69 0.04
N THR A 34 -7.93 -12.86 -0.33
CA THR A 34 -7.08 -14.03 -0.62
C THR A 34 -6.71 -13.97 -2.10
N ALA A 35 -5.40 -13.95 -2.38
CA ALA A 35 -4.92 -13.80 -3.74
C ALA A 35 -5.22 -15.04 -4.60
N SER A 36 -5.52 -14.79 -5.87
CA SER A 36 -5.46 -15.78 -6.94
C SER A 36 -4.13 -15.63 -7.69
N ASP A 37 -4.02 -16.21 -8.89
CA ASP A 37 -2.90 -15.99 -9.82
C ASP A 37 -2.95 -14.62 -10.54
N ALA A 38 -4.02 -13.84 -10.35
CA ALA A 38 -4.18 -12.53 -10.99
C ALA A 38 -3.59 -11.39 -10.12
N PRO A 39 -3.22 -10.24 -10.72
CA PRO A 39 -2.83 -9.06 -9.97
C PRO A 39 -3.90 -8.65 -8.95
N LEU A 40 -3.44 -8.26 -7.75
CA LEU A 40 -4.31 -7.87 -6.64
C LEU A 40 -4.12 -6.38 -6.33
N SER A 41 -5.21 -5.62 -6.32
CA SER A 41 -5.16 -4.17 -6.05
C SER A 41 -5.89 -3.79 -4.77
N PHE A 42 -5.35 -2.80 -4.08
CA PHE A 42 -5.98 -2.15 -2.92
C PHE A 42 -6.04 -0.65 -3.13
N ASP A 43 -7.23 -0.06 -2.92
CA ASP A 43 -7.40 1.39 -2.92
C ASP A 43 -7.29 1.90 -1.48
N VAL A 44 -6.34 2.80 -1.26
CA VAL A 44 -5.98 3.36 0.05
C VAL A 44 -6.49 4.80 0.11
N PRO A 45 -7.65 5.04 0.74
CA PRO A 45 -8.16 6.39 0.93
C PRO A 45 -7.34 7.08 2.01
N ILE A 46 -6.69 8.20 1.68
CA ILE A 46 -5.91 9.01 2.60
C ILE A 46 -6.24 10.49 2.44
N ARG A 47 -5.68 11.32 3.32
CA ARG A 47 -5.78 12.77 3.25
C ARG A 47 -4.40 13.36 2.95
N LEU A 48 -4.38 14.36 2.09
CA LEU A 48 -3.20 15.16 1.80
C LEU A 48 -3.42 16.58 2.32
N SER A 49 -2.56 17.04 3.22
CA SER A 49 -2.61 18.40 3.71
C SER A 49 -2.10 19.40 2.66
N GLU A 50 -2.35 20.69 2.89
CA GLU A 50 -1.86 21.78 2.04
C GLU A 50 -0.32 21.78 1.96
N ASP A 51 0.36 21.51 3.07
CA ASP A 51 1.82 21.40 3.15
C ASP A 51 2.38 20.03 2.69
N GLY A 52 1.55 19.19 2.07
CA GLY A 52 1.98 17.95 1.42
C GLY A 52 2.21 16.76 2.36
N ARG A 53 1.72 16.82 3.60
CA ARG A 53 1.77 15.68 4.53
C ARG A 53 0.64 14.70 4.23
N PHE A 54 1.00 13.42 4.20
CA PHE A 54 0.05 12.32 4.16
C PHE A 54 -0.52 12.04 5.55
N LEU A 55 -1.85 11.93 5.63
CA LEU A 55 -2.63 11.78 6.85
C LEU A 55 -3.69 10.68 6.67
N GLY A 56 -4.18 10.14 7.78
CA GLY A 56 -5.24 9.13 7.79
C GLY A 56 -4.82 7.82 8.43
N PRO A 57 -5.77 6.91 8.68
CA PRO A 57 -5.55 5.73 9.51
C PRO A 57 -4.64 4.67 8.83
N PHE A 58 -4.49 4.74 7.51
CA PHE A 58 -3.60 3.86 6.74
C PHE A 58 -2.13 4.31 6.74
N VAL A 59 -1.88 5.59 7.05
CA VAL A 59 -0.54 6.17 6.97
C VAL A 59 0.26 5.82 8.21
N ARG A 60 1.50 5.43 8.00
CA ARG A 60 2.49 5.14 9.04
C ARG A 60 3.68 6.07 8.92
N ARG A 61 4.33 6.29 10.07
CA ARG A 61 5.50 7.16 10.21
C ARG A 61 6.65 6.38 10.83
N GLU A 62 7.86 6.68 10.39
CA GLU A 62 9.10 6.20 10.99
C GLU A 62 10.11 7.35 10.97
N GLY A 63 10.45 7.87 12.15
CA GLY A 63 11.18 9.13 12.25
C GLY A 63 10.38 10.35 11.75
N PRO A 64 11.07 11.47 11.48
CA PRO A 64 10.41 12.75 11.18
C PRO A 64 9.73 12.76 9.79
N THR A 65 10.41 12.21 8.78
CA THR A 65 10.03 12.37 7.37
C THR A 65 9.34 11.15 6.78
N ARG A 66 9.76 9.93 7.13
CA ARG A 66 9.28 8.71 6.47
C ARG A 66 7.78 8.55 6.58
N ARG A 67 7.10 8.42 5.44
CA ARG A 67 5.67 8.07 5.35
C ARG A 67 5.49 6.88 4.43
N PHE A 68 4.75 5.90 4.90
CA PHE A 68 4.47 4.67 4.17
C PHE A 68 3.11 4.10 4.56
N VAL A 69 2.61 3.17 3.75
CA VAL A 69 1.43 2.36 4.04
C VAL A 69 1.84 0.89 4.11
N TYR A 70 1.07 0.09 4.82
CA TYR A 70 1.31 -1.35 4.92
C TYR A 70 0.34 -2.15 4.07
N ILE A 71 0.87 -3.17 3.40
CA ILE A 71 0.13 -4.37 3.05
C ILE A 71 0.51 -5.45 4.06
N ARG A 72 -0.47 -5.99 4.78
CA ARG A 72 -0.31 -7.11 5.71
C ARG A 72 -0.48 -8.42 4.94
N ILE A 73 0.18 -9.47 5.40
CA ILE A 73 0.26 -10.75 4.70
C ILE A 73 0.13 -11.91 5.68
N GLY A 74 -0.68 -12.92 5.33
CA GLY A 74 -0.90 -14.13 6.10
C GLY A 74 -1.58 -13.86 7.43
N THR A 75 -1.00 -14.34 8.53
CA THR A 75 -1.51 -14.12 9.90
C THR A 75 -1.67 -12.64 10.24
N SER A 76 -0.78 -11.78 9.75
CA SER A 76 -0.92 -10.34 9.95
C SER A 76 -2.16 -9.78 9.25
N ALA A 77 -2.59 -10.38 8.14
CA ALA A 77 -3.81 -10.05 7.40
C ALA A 77 -5.07 -10.76 7.93
N GLY A 78 -4.98 -11.45 9.08
CA GLY A 78 -6.10 -12.16 9.70
C GLY A 78 -6.29 -13.60 9.23
N ASP A 79 -5.31 -14.20 8.53
CA ASP A 79 -5.30 -15.64 8.25
C ASP A 79 -4.44 -16.38 9.28
N HIS A 80 -5.05 -16.79 10.39
CA HIS A 80 -4.34 -17.46 11.49
C HIS A 80 -3.78 -18.85 11.14
N ALA A 81 -4.22 -19.45 10.02
CA ALA A 81 -3.69 -20.72 9.54
C ALA A 81 -2.47 -20.54 8.61
N SER A 82 -2.17 -19.31 8.20
CA SER A 82 -1.07 -19.00 7.29
C SER A 82 0.29 -19.31 7.92
N GLU A 83 1.18 -19.90 7.13
CA GLU A 83 2.60 -20.04 7.48
C GLU A 83 3.36 -18.68 7.47
N TRP A 84 2.76 -17.63 6.88
CA TRP A 84 3.37 -16.31 6.80
C TRP A 84 2.84 -15.36 7.88
N SER A 85 3.74 -14.61 8.50
CA SER A 85 3.42 -13.44 9.33
C SER A 85 4.27 -12.27 8.87
N ARG A 86 3.79 -11.51 7.88
CA ARG A 86 4.62 -10.51 7.18
C ARG A 86 3.86 -9.20 6.95
N ARG A 87 4.64 -8.14 6.72
CA ARG A 87 4.15 -6.82 6.29
C ARG A 87 5.07 -6.24 5.22
N ALA A 88 4.50 -5.64 4.19
CA ALA A 88 5.20 -4.86 3.17
C ALA A 88 4.96 -3.36 3.41
N LYS A 89 6.03 -2.56 3.48
CA LYS A 89 6.03 -1.09 3.56
C LYS A 89 6.14 -0.53 2.15
N ILE A 90 5.17 0.28 1.77
CA ILE A 90 5.16 1.03 0.51
C ILE A 90 5.39 2.49 0.88
N ASP A 91 6.58 3.00 0.58
CA ASP A 91 6.92 4.40 0.84
C ASP A 91 6.09 5.30 -0.10
N ILE A 92 5.26 6.16 0.50
CA ILE A 92 4.37 7.10 -0.23
C ILE A 92 4.96 8.51 -0.28
N GLN A 93 6.00 8.77 0.51
CA GLN A 93 6.75 10.03 0.47
C GLN A 93 7.48 10.25 -0.86
N ASP A 94 7.74 9.18 -1.61
CA ASP A 94 8.48 9.22 -2.88
C ASP A 94 7.56 9.56 -4.08
N ILE A 95 6.27 9.81 -3.83
CA ILE A 95 5.34 10.25 -4.88
C ILE A 95 5.75 11.64 -5.37
N PRO A 96 6.01 11.82 -6.69
CA PRO A 96 6.34 13.13 -7.26
C PRO A 96 5.25 14.17 -6.99
N ALA A 97 5.65 15.40 -6.66
CA ALA A 97 4.73 16.51 -6.37
C ALA A 97 3.70 16.75 -7.51
N ALA A 98 4.13 16.63 -8.77
CA ALA A 98 3.23 16.77 -9.92
C ALA A 98 2.10 15.72 -9.94
N LEU A 99 2.34 14.51 -9.42
CA LEU A 99 1.28 13.49 -9.27
C LEU A 99 0.37 13.81 -8.08
N LEU A 100 0.91 14.36 -6.99
CA LEU A 100 0.10 14.80 -5.86
C LEU A 100 -0.90 15.90 -6.24
N ASP A 101 -0.52 16.80 -7.16
CA ASP A 101 -1.43 17.81 -7.68
C ASP A 101 -2.56 17.19 -8.52
N GLN A 102 -2.27 16.14 -9.31
CA GLN A 102 -3.30 15.36 -10.00
C GLN A 102 -4.23 14.65 -9.01
N ALA A 103 -3.68 14.12 -7.92
CA ALA A 103 -4.47 13.48 -6.88
C ALA A 103 -5.42 14.47 -6.18
N ARG A 104 -4.95 15.70 -5.91
CA ARG A 104 -5.80 16.79 -5.40
C ARG A 104 -6.94 17.15 -6.36
N ALA A 105 -6.72 16.99 -7.66
CA ALA A 105 -7.76 17.14 -8.69
C ALA A 105 -8.69 15.92 -8.81
N GLY A 106 -8.59 14.94 -7.90
CA GLY A 106 -9.46 13.76 -7.84
C GLY A 106 -8.98 12.58 -8.67
N LYS A 107 -7.75 12.59 -9.18
CA LYS A 107 -7.17 11.44 -9.88
C LYS A 107 -6.66 10.38 -8.91
N VAL A 108 -6.72 9.11 -9.32
CA VAL A 108 -6.13 8.00 -8.55
C VAL A 108 -4.66 7.85 -8.95
N LEU A 109 -3.80 7.70 -7.95
CA LEU A 109 -2.39 7.39 -8.19
C LEU A 109 -2.14 5.90 -7.96
N GLU A 110 -1.60 5.21 -8.94
CA GLU A 110 -1.30 3.79 -8.87
C GLU A 110 0.20 3.51 -8.82
N VAL A 111 0.60 2.50 -8.05
CA VAL A 111 1.95 1.93 -8.03
C VAL A 111 1.90 0.41 -8.23
N GLY A 112 2.83 -0.12 -9.01
CA GLY A 112 3.00 -1.57 -9.18
C GLY A 112 4.04 -2.10 -8.20
N LEU A 113 3.69 -3.18 -7.50
CA LEU A 113 4.48 -3.81 -6.45
C LEU A 113 4.80 -5.26 -6.81
N PRO A 114 5.99 -5.76 -6.48
CA PRO A 114 6.26 -7.19 -6.57
C PRO A 114 5.41 -7.92 -5.53
N GLY A 115 4.85 -9.09 -5.88
CA GLY A 115 4.16 -9.92 -4.89
C GLY A 115 5.02 -11.03 -4.29
N ARG A 116 6.17 -11.34 -4.91
CA ARG A 116 7.11 -12.38 -4.49
C ARG A 116 8.51 -11.83 -4.22
N GLY A 117 9.17 -12.39 -3.20
CA GLY A 117 10.60 -12.26 -2.96
C GLY A 117 11.41 -13.22 -3.84
N LYS A 118 12.74 -13.17 -3.71
CA LYS A 118 13.65 -14.04 -4.49
C LYS A 118 13.47 -15.53 -4.24
N ASP A 119 12.97 -15.89 -3.06
CA ASP A 119 12.69 -17.26 -2.62
C ASP A 119 11.25 -17.71 -2.95
N GLY A 120 10.49 -16.90 -3.69
CA GLY A 120 9.09 -17.17 -4.03
C GLY A 120 8.09 -16.87 -2.91
N SER A 121 8.55 -16.54 -1.70
CA SER A 121 7.69 -16.16 -0.59
C SER A 121 7.08 -14.76 -0.82
N PRO A 122 5.99 -14.37 -0.12
CA PRO A 122 5.41 -13.04 -0.30
C PRO A 122 6.41 -11.91 -0.04
N ALA A 123 6.49 -10.95 -0.96
CA ALA A 123 7.36 -9.78 -0.82
C ALA A 123 6.99 -8.98 0.45
N CYS A 124 8.00 -8.66 1.27
CA CYS A 124 7.78 -8.01 2.57
C CYS A 124 8.92 -7.02 2.93
N ALA A 125 8.88 -6.47 4.14
CA ALA A 125 9.74 -5.36 4.56
C ALA A 125 9.52 -4.13 3.67
N THR A 126 10.53 -3.36 3.33
CA THR A 126 10.37 -2.25 2.37
C THR A 126 10.42 -2.79 0.94
N VAL A 127 9.29 -2.70 0.23
CA VAL A 127 9.17 -3.18 -1.14
C VAL A 127 9.49 -2.06 -2.12
N ARG A 128 10.31 -2.38 -3.13
CA ARG A 128 10.60 -1.45 -4.23
C ARG A 128 9.55 -1.63 -5.32
N PRO A 129 8.94 -0.55 -5.82
CA PRO A 129 8.00 -0.64 -6.94
C PRO A 129 8.61 -1.30 -8.17
N THR A 130 7.83 -2.14 -8.84
CA THR A 130 8.13 -2.64 -10.20
C THR A 130 7.62 -1.68 -11.28
N ILE A 131 6.59 -0.89 -10.95
CA ILE A 131 6.05 0.18 -11.79
C ILE A 131 5.98 1.43 -10.90
N ASN A 132 6.59 2.52 -11.35
CA ASN A 132 6.56 3.79 -10.64
C ASN A 132 5.14 4.36 -10.54
N TRP A 133 4.94 5.27 -9.60
CA TRP A 133 3.68 6.00 -9.44
C TRP A 133 3.22 6.63 -10.75
N ARG A 134 1.93 6.46 -11.08
CA ARG A 134 1.28 7.02 -12.27
C ARG A 134 -0.18 7.36 -11.98
N VAL A 135 -0.77 8.20 -12.82
CA VAL A 135 -2.23 8.42 -12.81
C VAL A 135 -2.91 7.26 -13.54
N VAL A 136 -4.08 6.84 -13.04
CA VAL A 136 -4.99 5.88 -13.70
C VAL A 136 -6.40 6.44 -13.85
#